data_AF-A0A971LZU9-F1
#
_entry.id   AF-A0A971LZU9-F1
#
_cell.length_a   1.000
_cell.length_b   1.000
_cell.length_c   1.000
_cell.angle_alpha   90.00
_cell.angle_beta   90.00
_cell.angle_gamma   90.00
#
_symmetry.space_group_name_H-M   'P 1'
#
loop_
_entity.id
_entity.type
_entity.pdbx_description
1 polymer ?
#
loop_
_entity_poly.entity_id
_entity_poly.type
_entity_poly.pdbx_seq_one_letter_code
_entity_poly.pdbx_strand_id
1 'polypeptide(L)' 'MRNIPGSFGRTDWVRVKFTETLDGFEAIPVFGKSSLIKTLVDSHGYLEIPEEKEGYLADSWVEVTLWN' A
#
# COMPACT_ATOMS: atom_id res chain seq x y z
N MET A 1 -5.78 11.79 0.04
CA MET A 1 -5.24 10.52 0.60
C MET A 1 -4.90 10.65 2.08
N ARG A 2 -4.50 9.56 2.75
CA ARG A 2 -3.98 9.57 4.13
C ARG A 2 -2.55 9.03 4.14
N ASN A 3 -1.73 9.54 5.05
CA ASN A 3 -0.39 9.00 5.32
C ASN A 3 -0.48 7.52 5.71
N ILE A 4 0.55 6.76 5.35
CA ILE A 4 0.69 5.35 5.70
C ILE A 4 1.89 5.25 6.66
N PRO A 5 1.67 4.97 7.95
CA PRO A 5 2.77 4.82 8.89
C PRO A 5 3.50 3.50 8.65
N GLY A 6 4.81 3.51 8.85
CA GLY A 6 5.64 2.33 9.04
C GLY A 6 5.71 1.94 10.52
N SER A 7 6.18 0.72 10.78
CA SER A 7 6.42 0.21 12.12
C SER A 7 7.92 0.13 12.39
N PHE A 8 8.38 0.72 13.49
CA PHE A 8 9.78 0.68 13.86
C PHE A 8 10.26 -0.77 14.09
N GLY A 9 11.35 -1.16 13.43
CA GLY A 9 11.95 -2.49 13.54
C GLY A 9 11.14 -3.61 12.87
N ARG A 10 10.19 -3.26 11.98
CA ARG A 10 9.43 -4.23 11.18
C ARG A 10 9.09 -3.67 9.80
N THR A 11 9.43 -4.41 8.76
CA THR A 11 8.93 -4.15 7.41
C THR A 11 7.42 -4.38 7.34
N ASP A 12 6.67 -3.36 6.95
CA ASP A 12 5.23 -3.44 6.74
C ASP A 12 4.90 -3.62 5.26
N TRP A 13 4.02 -4.59 4.97
CA TRP A 13 3.53 -4.87 3.63
C TRP A 13 2.07 -4.43 3.51
N VAL A 14 1.84 -3.36 2.76
CA VAL A 14 0.52 -2.74 2.63
C VAL A 14 -0.08 -3.11 1.29
N ARG A 15 -1.21 -3.81 1.31
CA ARG A 15 -1.97 -4.16 0.10
C ARG A 15 -2.52 -2.90 -0.54
N VAL A 16 -2.42 -2.80 -1.86
CA VAL A 16 -2.90 -1.64 -2.62
C VAL A 16 -3.74 -2.06 -3.81
N LYS A 17 -4.74 -1.24 -4.12
CA LYS A 17 -5.50 -1.28 -5.36
C LYS A 17 -5.23 0.00 -6.13
N PHE A 18 -5.29 -0.06 -7.45
CA PHE A 18 -5.13 1.11 -8.30
C PHE A 18 -6.50 1.67 -8.67
N THR A 19 -6.59 3.00 -8.73
CA THR A 19 -7.64 3.70 -9.45
C THR A 19 -7.02 4.49 -10.59
N GLU A 20 -7.67 4.52 -11.74
CA GLU A 20 -7.29 5.41 -12.83
C GLU A 20 -7.67 6.85 -12.49
N THR A 21 -6.77 7.78 -12.83
CA THR A 21 -6.95 9.22 -12.72
C THR A 21 -6.52 9.89 -14.02
N LEU A 22 -6.74 11.20 -14.14
CA LEU A 22 -6.29 11.98 -15.31
C LEU A 22 -4.75 11.96 -15.47
N ASP A 23 -4.02 11.75 -14.38
CA ASP A 23 -2.56 11.82 -14.31
C ASP A 23 -1.89 10.43 -14.24
N GLY A 24 -2.67 9.35 -14.39
CA GLY A 24 -2.18 7.97 -14.41
C GLY A 24 -2.90 7.08 -13.39
N PHE A 25 -2.12 6.39 -12.56
CA PHE A 25 -2.66 5.46 -11.55
C PHE A 25 -2.38 5.97 -10.13
N GLU A 26 -3.42 5.99 -9.32
CA GLU A 26 -3.32 6.30 -7.89
C GLU A 26 -3.40 5.00 -7.08
N ALA A 27 -2.40 4.74 -6.23
CA ALA A 27 -2.31 3.55 -5.39
C ALA A 27 -3.04 3.76 -4.05
N ILE A 28 -4.19 3.09 -3.89
CA ILE A 28 -5.05 3.21 -2.70
C ILE A 28 -4.82 2.01 -1.77
N PRO A 29 -4.46 2.21 -0.50
CA PRO A 29 -4.34 1.13 0.49
C PRO A 29 -5.66 0.39 0.72
N VAL A 30 -5.59 -0.93 0.76
CA VAL A 30 -6.72 -1.81 1.09
C VAL A 30 -6.69 -2.11 2.59
N PHE A 31 -7.53 -1.40 3.34
CA PHE A 31 -7.65 -1.61 4.79
C PHE A 31 -8.53 -2.81 5.15
N GLY A 32 -8.10 -3.57 6.15
CA GLY A 32 -8.86 -4.66 6.74
C GLY A 32 -7.96 -5.50 7.64
N LYS A 33 -8.55 -6.41 8.45
CA LYS A 33 -7.75 -7.33 9.26
C LYS A 33 -6.88 -8.20 8.34
N SER A 34 -5.64 -8.48 8.76
CA SER A 34 -4.69 -9.26 7.96
C SER A 34 -5.21 -10.66 7.57
N SER A 35 -6.10 -11.23 8.39
CA SER A 35 -6.73 -12.55 8.18
C SER A 35 -7.85 -12.56 7.13
N LEU A 36 -8.27 -11.40 6.61
CA LEU A 36 -9.31 -11.35 5.59
C LEU A 36 -8.70 -11.68 4.23
N ILE A 37 -9.13 -12.79 3.64
CA ILE A 37 -8.77 -13.18 2.28
C ILE A 37 -9.30 -12.14 1.28
N LYS A 38 -10.49 -11.57 1.55
CA LYS A 38 -11.12 -10.55 0.71
C LYS A 38 -10.19 -9.38 0.39
N THR A 39 -9.37 -8.94 1.34
CA THR A 39 -8.45 -7.81 1.10
C THR A 39 -7.21 -8.16 0.29
N LEU A 40 -6.88 -9.46 0.11
CA LEU A 40 -5.92 -9.89 -0.91
C LEU A 40 -6.56 -9.91 -2.30
N VAL A 41 -7.78 -10.45 -2.41
CA VAL A 41 -8.52 -10.53 -3.68
C VAL A 41 -8.85 -9.14 -4.23
N ASP A 42 -9.19 -8.19 -3.36
CA ASP A 42 -9.55 -6.82 -3.73
C ASP A 42 -8.33 -5.93 -4.05
N SER A 43 -7.09 -6.43 -3.91
CA SER A 43 -5.87 -5.65 -4.13
C SER A 43 -5.15 -6.12 -5.40
N HIS A 44 -4.49 -5.19 -6.09
CA HIS A 44 -3.71 -5.49 -7.29
C HIS A 44 -2.25 -5.83 -6.97
N GLY A 45 -1.76 -5.39 -5.81
CA GLY A 45 -0.39 -5.61 -5.38
C GLY A 45 -0.16 -5.16 -3.94
N TYR A 46 1.10 -4.86 -3.64
CA TYR A 46 1.53 -4.38 -2.33
C TYR A 46 2.65 -3.33 -2.42
N LEU A 47 2.67 -2.48 -1.41
CA LEU A 47 3.71 -1.52 -1.09
C LEU A 47 4.55 -2.05 0.06
N GLU A 48 5.87 -1.98 -0.08
CA GLU A 48 6.83 -2.23 0.99
C GLU A 48 7.14 -0.93 1.75
N ILE A 49 7.03 -0.97 3.07
CA ILE A 49 7.54 0.04 3.98
C ILE A 49 8.69 -0.61 4.76
N PRO A 50 9.95 -0.37 4.36
CA PRO A 50 11.12 -0.89 5.08
C PRO A 50 11.14 -0.46 6.55
N GLU A 51 11.77 -1.26 7.41
CA GLU A 51 11.81 -1.00 8.86
C GLU A 51 12.51 0.31 9.25
N GLU A 52 13.39 0.83 8.37
CA GLU A 52 14.08 2.11 8.52
C GLU A 52 13.21 3.33 8.14
N LYS A 53 12.02 3.11 7.58
CA LYS A 53 11.09 4.16 7.15
C LYS A 53 9.97 4.37 8.17
N GLU A 54 9.71 5.63 8.50
CA GLU A 54 8.54 6.02 9.29
C GLU A 54 7.22 5.86 8.52
N GLY A 55 7.28 5.62 7.21
CA GLY A 55 6.12 5.46 6.34
C GLY A 55 6.19 6.31 5.08
N TYR A 56 5.01 6.57 4.50
CA TYR A 56 4.83 7.42 3.33
C TYR A 56 3.79 8.50 3.61
N LEU A 57 4.07 9.73 3.16
CA LEU A 57 3.10 10.81 3.19
C LEU A 57 2.03 10.59 2.10
N ALA A 58 0.84 11.13 2.31
CA ALA A 58 -0.16 11.22 1.26
C ALA A 58 0.44 11.85 -0.01
N ASP A 59 -0.01 11.37 -1.16
CA ASP A 59 0.38 11.88 -2.48
C ASP A 59 1.88 11.69 -2.82
N SER A 60 2.60 10.87 -2.03
CA SER A 60 3.97 10.47 -2.35
C SER A 60 3.99 9.46 -3.49
N TRP A 61 4.97 9.58 -4.38
CA TRP A 61 5.29 8.53 -5.34
C TRP A 61 5.83 7.30 -4.60
N VAL A 62 5.29 6.13 -4.95
CA VAL A 62 5.65 4.85 -4.35
C VAL A 62 5.82 3.79 -5.41
N GLU A 63 6.64 2.79 -5.11
CA GLU A 63 6.76 1.60 -5.92
C GLU A 63 5.83 0.51 -5.38
N VAL A 64 5.12 -0.15 -6.30
CA VAL A 64 4.17 -1.21 -5.97
C VAL A 64 4.58 -2.46 -6.72
N THR A 65 4.69 -3.57 -5.99
CA THR A 65 4.84 -4.88 -6.60
C THR A 65 3.45 -5.46 -6.87
N LEU A 66 3.17 -5.82 -8.11
CA LEU A 66 1.90 -6.45 -8.51
C LEU A 66 1.86 -7.92 -8.09
N TRP A 67 0.66 -8.41 -7.79
CA TRP A 67 0.44 -9.85 -7.73
C TRP A 67 0.61 -10.45 -9.14
N ASN A 68 1.09 -11.70 -9.19
CA ASN A 68 1.28 -12.44 -10.44
C ASN A 68 0.00 -13.14 -10.89
#